data_AF-A0A9E1UZ30-F1
#
_entry.id   AF-A0A9E1UZ30-F1
#
_cell.length_a   1.000
_cell.length_b   1.000
_cell.length_c   1.000
_cell.angle_alpha   90.00
_cell.angle_beta   90.00
_cell.angle_gamma   90.00
#
_symmetry.space_group_name_H-M   'P 1'
#
loop_
_entity.id
_entity.type
_entity.pdbx_description
1 polymer ?
#
loop_
_entity_poly.entity_id
_entity_poly.type
_entity_poly.pdbx_seq_one_letter_code
_entity_poly.pdbx_strand_id
1 'polypeptide(L)'
;MLVFRAMVLGLVVTLLPVWGGPVLPERFADPPLSMRPWVYWWWHNANVTERSITQDLEAMAEQGVGGFLLFDVTAYGQHLLAPPARRIDFMSDQWRALVRHALREAGRLGLQASINLSTCGGALRAPWDMGENAVKRLVWSAATVRGPASVALPLPKSTAPHFQPVALVAGRLATNAESKPEFSAWLPLATRIPKGAATVLETLDLSGRVVGDTLVWDVPAGDWRILRFGCVVMAARREDVDVLNPAAVEAHFDRMGRALIADAGPLAGKTLTHFYNVSWEGVSPSWTPGFEKDFQAFRGYEAGPYLPALAGLIVKDGDTTRRFHRDFALSLSDAFMTNCYARFDQLCKEAGLRWHSEAGGPSWSRGSPLFRAADQLAFWGRNAMPQGEFWVPGYRSNMRRTAMAAHVYGKQLVAVEAFTHMSTHWSQYPGSLKRSADLALCDGANQFVWHTSSASPDEYGLPGIVYFAGTHVNRNVTWFRHAKGFFDYLARGQIMLRQGQFVADVACYMGDGNYEQFGRGKTWRSGSALQLPKGYSFDLLNSEVLAGMQAENSELVLASGMRYRLLVLDPATSTVPVADLRRIVALVEAGATLVLGERQPTR
;
A
#
# COMPACT_ATOMS: atom_id res chain seq x y z
N MET A 1 3.40 23.43 -45.27
CA MET A 1 4.53 22.57 -44.81
C MET A 1 4.03 21.69 -43.68
N LEU A 2 3.58 20.48 -44.02
CA LEU A 2 3.27 19.43 -43.05
C LEU A 2 4.58 18.93 -42.44
N VAL A 3 4.69 18.88 -41.12
CA VAL A 3 5.75 18.16 -40.42
C VAL A 3 5.13 16.91 -39.81
N PHE A 4 5.37 15.77 -40.45
CA PHE A 4 5.10 14.43 -39.94
C PHE A 4 5.93 14.18 -38.68
N ARG A 5 5.28 13.97 -37.53
CA ARG A 5 5.91 13.30 -36.38
C ARG A 5 5.70 11.80 -36.53
N ALA A 6 6.74 11.09 -36.95
CA ALA A 6 6.77 9.64 -36.94
C ALA A 6 6.82 9.15 -35.48
N MET A 7 5.78 8.42 -35.04
CA MET A 7 5.86 7.57 -33.86
C MET A 7 6.71 6.35 -34.21
N VAL A 8 7.94 6.29 -33.69
CA VAL A 8 8.71 5.06 -33.66
C VAL A 8 8.14 4.19 -32.55
N LEU A 9 7.32 3.20 -32.93
CA LEU A 9 6.92 2.11 -32.05
C LEU A 9 8.14 1.19 -31.89
N GLY A 10 8.99 1.49 -30.91
CA GLY A 10 10.07 0.60 -30.52
C GLY A 10 9.48 -0.61 -29.80
N LEU A 11 9.36 -1.73 -30.51
CA LEU A 11 9.08 -3.04 -29.91
C LEU A 11 10.29 -3.46 -29.09
N VAL A 12 10.39 -2.98 -27.85
CA VAL A 12 11.33 -3.53 -26.88
C VAL A 12 10.77 -4.89 -26.47
N VAL A 13 11.18 -5.93 -27.18
CA VAL A 13 11.07 -7.31 -26.68
C VAL A 13 12.08 -7.43 -25.54
N THR A 14 11.66 -7.02 -24.34
CA THR A 14 12.32 -7.53 -23.13
C THR A 14 12.11 -9.04 -23.15
N LEU A 15 13.14 -9.78 -23.51
CA LEU A 15 13.26 -11.20 -23.20
C LEU A 15 13.17 -11.33 -21.68
N LEU A 16 11.95 -11.47 -21.16
CA LEU A 16 11.75 -11.89 -19.79
C LEU A 16 12.43 -13.26 -19.66
N PRO A 17 13.22 -13.49 -18.61
CA PRO A 17 13.84 -14.79 -18.45
C PRO A 17 12.71 -15.81 -18.33
N VAL A 18 12.76 -16.85 -19.16
CA VAL A 18 11.91 -18.04 -19.00
C VAL A 18 12.39 -18.73 -17.74
N TRP A 19 11.82 -18.34 -16.60
CA TRP A 19 12.14 -18.94 -15.31
C TRP A 19 11.37 -20.26 -15.19
N GLY A 20 12.02 -21.36 -15.55
CA GLY A 20 11.37 -22.68 -15.48
C GLY A 20 12.14 -23.76 -16.21
N GLY A 21 13.29 -24.16 -15.66
CA GLY A 21 13.82 -25.49 -15.93
C GLY A 21 13.07 -26.54 -15.09
N PRO A 22 13.12 -27.83 -15.43
CA PRO A 22 12.53 -28.88 -14.60
C PRO A 22 13.08 -28.81 -13.17
N VAL A 23 12.23 -29.03 -12.17
CA VAL A 23 12.67 -29.16 -10.77
C VAL A 23 13.62 -30.34 -10.72
N LEU A 24 14.89 -30.06 -10.45
CA LEU A 24 15.84 -31.12 -10.16
C LEU A 24 15.36 -31.83 -8.89
N PRO A 25 15.12 -33.16 -8.91
CA PRO A 25 14.67 -33.91 -7.72
C PRO A 25 15.53 -33.64 -6.49
N GLU A 26 16.82 -33.36 -6.70
CA GLU A 26 17.80 -32.96 -5.69
C GLU A 26 17.39 -31.67 -4.95
N ARG A 27 16.92 -30.63 -5.65
CA ARG A 27 16.49 -29.37 -5.03
C ARG A 27 15.21 -29.53 -4.21
N PHE A 28 14.34 -30.47 -4.60
CA PHE A 28 13.15 -30.79 -3.82
C PHE A 28 13.50 -31.64 -2.59
N ALA A 29 14.44 -32.58 -2.72
CA ALA A 29 14.93 -33.38 -1.60
C ALA A 29 15.60 -32.50 -0.53
N ASP A 30 16.49 -31.60 -0.96
CA ASP A 30 17.19 -30.63 -0.12
C ASP A 30 17.02 -29.18 -0.65
N PRO A 31 16.02 -28.44 -0.13
CA PRO A 31 15.76 -27.07 -0.54
C PRO A 31 16.94 -26.12 -0.26
N PRO A 32 17.43 -25.37 -1.27
CA PRO A 32 18.48 -24.36 -1.05
C PRO A 32 17.95 -23.21 -0.19
N LEU A 33 18.86 -22.53 0.53
CA LEU A 33 18.53 -21.41 1.45
C LEU A 33 17.69 -20.30 0.80
N SER A 34 17.95 -19.96 -0.46
CA SER A 34 17.18 -18.95 -1.21
C SER A 34 15.72 -19.34 -1.48
N MET A 35 15.35 -20.60 -1.27
CA MET A 35 14.00 -21.14 -1.44
C MET A 35 13.33 -21.50 -0.11
N ARG A 36 13.95 -21.16 1.03
CA ARG A 36 13.43 -21.46 2.36
C ARG A 36 12.56 -20.32 2.91
N PRO A 37 11.59 -20.61 3.79
CA PRO A 37 10.77 -19.60 4.45
C PRO A 37 11.62 -18.62 5.24
N TRP A 38 11.07 -17.42 5.45
CA TRP A 38 11.60 -16.43 6.36
C TRP A 38 10.78 -16.37 7.64
N VAL A 39 11.24 -15.58 8.61
CA VAL A 39 10.50 -15.26 9.83
C VAL A 39 10.45 -13.75 10.05
N TYR A 40 9.36 -13.25 10.62
CA TYR A 40 9.40 -11.93 11.25
C TYR A 40 10.22 -12.03 12.52
N TRP A 41 11.33 -11.29 12.61
CA TRP A 41 12.19 -11.28 13.78
C TRP A 41 12.02 -9.97 14.54
N TRP A 42 11.37 -10.06 15.70
CA TRP A 42 10.97 -8.90 16.49
C TRP A 42 11.94 -8.66 17.64
N TRP A 43 12.56 -7.48 17.62
CA TRP A 43 13.24 -6.91 18.77
C TRP A 43 12.24 -6.07 19.56
N HIS A 44 11.94 -6.50 20.78
CA HIS A 44 11.03 -5.76 21.66
C HIS A 44 11.81 -4.66 22.35
N ASN A 45 11.57 -3.40 21.98
CA ASN A 45 12.22 -2.26 22.63
C ASN A 45 13.77 -2.32 22.61
N ALA A 46 14.35 -2.84 21.52
CA ALA A 46 15.77 -3.15 21.41
C ALA A 46 16.35 -3.99 22.57
N ASN A 47 15.54 -4.85 23.21
CA ASN A 47 16.01 -5.77 24.25
C ASN A 47 16.69 -6.99 23.62
N VAL A 48 17.86 -6.76 23.05
CA VAL A 48 18.70 -7.77 22.41
C VAL A 48 20.18 -7.53 22.74
N THR A 49 20.98 -8.57 22.61
CA THR A 49 22.44 -8.54 22.79
C THR A 49 23.10 -9.22 21.59
N GLU A 50 24.39 -8.98 21.33
CA GLU A 50 25.11 -9.71 20.27
C GLU A 50 25.03 -11.23 20.46
N ARG A 51 25.10 -11.70 21.72
CA ARG A 51 24.94 -13.12 22.07
C ARG A 51 23.57 -13.66 21.69
N SER A 52 22.48 -12.97 22.08
CA SER A 52 21.13 -13.43 21.75
C SER A 52 20.86 -13.39 20.25
N ILE A 53 21.41 -12.40 19.55
CA ILE A 53 21.35 -12.30 18.09
C ILE A 53 22.01 -13.51 17.43
N THR A 54 23.24 -13.85 17.83
CA THR A 54 23.94 -15.03 17.31
C THR A 54 23.17 -16.31 17.59
N GLN A 55 22.69 -16.51 18.83
CA GLN A 55 21.91 -17.70 19.20
C GLN A 55 20.62 -17.83 18.38
N ASP A 56 19.88 -16.73 18.20
CA ASP A 56 18.63 -16.73 17.44
C ASP A 56 18.90 -17.09 15.96
N LEU A 57 19.90 -16.47 15.33
CA LEU A 57 20.21 -16.70 13.91
C LEU A 57 20.78 -18.10 13.66
N GLU A 58 21.62 -18.63 14.55
CA GLU A 58 22.10 -20.01 14.46
C GLU A 58 20.95 -21.02 14.61
N ALA A 59 20.06 -20.78 15.57
CA ALA A 59 18.88 -21.63 15.77
C ALA A 59 17.92 -21.58 14.56
N MET A 60 17.72 -20.40 13.97
CA MET A 60 16.96 -20.26 12.72
C MET A 60 17.61 -21.04 11.57
N ALA A 61 18.92 -20.90 11.38
CA ALA A 61 19.66 -21.60 10.32
C ALA A 61 19.60 -23.13 10.50
N GLU A 62 19.77 -23.63 11.73
CA GLU A 62 19.68 -25.05 12.05
C GLU A 62 18.30 -25.64 11.71
N GLN A 63 17.23 -24.89 11.96
CA GLN A 63 15.86 -25.31 11.60
C GLN A 63 15.52 -25.10 10.12
N GLY A 64 16.44 -24.54 9.32
CA GLY A 64 16.23 -24.38 7.88
C GLY A 64 15.38 -23.17 7.50
N VAL A 65 15.46 -22.09 8.29
CA VAL A 65 15.01 -20.75 7.91
C VAL A 65 15.99 -20.17 6.88
N GLY A 66 15.48 -19.53 5.83
CA GLY A 66 16.29 -18.93 4.75
C GLY A 66 16.60 -17.44 4.95
N GLY A 67 15.90 -16.79 5.87
CA GLY A 67 16.05 -15.37 6.11
C GLY A 67 15.09 -14.81 7.14
N PHE A 68 15.14 -13.50 7.36
CA PHE A 68 14.30 -12.82 8.33
C PHE A 68 13.92 -11.41 7.88
N LEU A 69 12.80 -10.94 8.41
CA LEU A 69 12.36 -9.56 8.35
C LEU A 69 12.49 -8.95 9.75
N LEU A 70 13.46 -8.07 9.94
CA LEU A 70 13.79 -7.43 11.22
C LEU A 70 12.85 -6.26 11.50
N PHE A 71 12.26 -6.28 12.69
CA PHE A 71 11.52 -5.18 13.31
C PHE A 71 12.11 -4.85 14.68
N ASP A 72 12.18 -3.57 15.03
CA ASP A 72 12.26 -3.12 16.42
C ASP A 72 11.06 -2.24 16.72
N VAL A 73 10.21 -2.68 17.64
CA VAL A 73 8.98 -1.99 17.99
C VAL A 73 8.86 -1.75 19.49
N THR A 74 8.29 -0.60 19.81
CA THR A 74 8.22 -0.10 21.17
C THR A 74 7.02 -0.68 21.95
N ALA A 75 5.88 -0.77 21.28
CA ALA A 75 4.69 -1.55 21.64
C ALA A 75 3.68 -1.40 20.49
N TYR A 76 3.10 -2.50 20.03
CA TYR A 76 1.95 -2.51 19.12
C TYR A 76 0.86 -3.39 19.75
N GLY A 77 -0.41 -2.95 19.73
CA GLY A 77 -1.52 -3.71 20.33
C GLY A 77 -1.49 -3.83 21.86
N GLN A 78 -2.41 -4.63 22.40
CA GLN A 78 -2.47 -4.95 23.83
C GLN A 78 -1.60 -6.18 24.11
N HIS A 79 -0.53 -6.00 24.88
CA HIS A 79 0.40 -7.08 25.22
C HIS A 79 -0.12 -7.89 26.40
N LEU A 80 0.07 -9.22 26.37
CA LEU A 80 -0.17 -10.08 27.52
C LEU A 80 0.74 -9.73 28.71
N LEU A 81 2.00 -9.41 28.40
CA LEU A 81 2.99 -8.92 29.34
C LEU A 81 3.50 -7.58 28.82
N ALA A 82 3.56 -6.57 29.68
CA ALA A 82 4.15 -5.29 29.29
C ALA A 82 5.55 -5.54 28.72
N PRO A 83 5.87 -5.04 27.51
CA PRO A 83 7.19 -5.22 26.95
C PRO A 83 8.21 -4.54 27.89
N PRO A 84 9.42 -5.09 28.00
CA PRO A 84 10.48 -4.46 28.77
C PRO A 84 10.73 -3.03 28.27
N ALA A 85 11.16 -2.15 29.16
CA ALA A 85 11.52 -0.78 28.80
C ALA A 85 12.60 -0.77 27.71
N ARG A 86 12.60 0.29 26.89
CA ARG A 86 13.63 0.48 25.85
C ARG A 86 15.00 0.62 26.49
N ARG A 87 15.92 -0.28 26.12
CA ARG A 87 17.33 -0.21 26.54
C ARG A 87 18.17 0.63 25.59
N ILE A 88 17.86 0.56 24.30
CA ILE A 88 18.64 1.17 23.24
C ILE A 88 17.68 1.91 22.30
N ASP A 89 18.00 3.17 22.04
CA ASP A 89 17.20 4.00 21.14
C ASP A 89 17.33 3.53 19.69
N PHE A 90 16.19 3.46 19.00
CA PHE A 90 16.11 3.06 17.61
C PHE A 90 16.99 3.98 16.74
N MET A 91 17.79 3.42 15.83
CA MET A 91 18.77 4.14 14.99
C MET A 91 19.93 4.83 15.73
N SER A 92 20.08 4.68 17.06
CA SER A 92 21.31 5.08 17.75
C SER A 92 22.54 4.30 17.25
N ASP A 93 23.75 4.79 17.54
CA ASP A 93 24.98 4.10 17.13
C ASP A 93 25.08 2.68 17.71
N GLN A 94 24.61 2.49 18.95
CA GLN A 94 24.57 1.18 19.60
C GLN A 94 23.55 0.25 18.93
N TRP A 95 22.36 0.74 18.59
CA TRP A 95 21.36 -0.05 17.86
C TRP A 95 21.89 -0.46 16.48
N ARG A 96 22.50 0.48 15.76
CA ARG A 96 23.13 0.22 14.46
C ARG A 96 24.29 -0.77 14.57
N ALA A 97 25.05 -0.75 15.66
CA ALA A 97 26.08 -1.77 15.91
C ALA A 97 25.50 -3.18 16.04
N LEU A 98 24.36 -3.33 16.72
CA LEU A 98 23.66 -4.61 16.82
C LEU A 98 23.09 -5.06 15.46
N VAL A 99 22.57 -4.14 14.65
CA VAL A 99 22.14 -4.47 13.27
C VAL A 99 23.33 -4.90 12.42
N ARG A 100 24.49 -4.24 12.52
CA ARG A 100 25.73 -4.70 11.85
C ARG A 100 26.16 -6.08 12.31
N HIS A 101 26.03 -6.39 13.60
CA HIS A 101 26.29 -7.73 14.12
C HIS A 101 25.32 -8.75 13.52
N ALA A 102 24.01 -8.46 13.54
CA ALA A 102 22.99 -9.32 12.95
C ALA A 102 23.22 -9.59 11.46
N LEU A 103 23.58 -8.56 10.68
CA LEU A 103 23.89 -8.71 9.26
C LEU A 103 25.16 -9.53 9.03
N ARG A 104 26.22 -9.34 9.84
CA ARG A 104 27.44 -10.15 9.76
C ARG A 104 27.15 -11.63 10.03
N GLU A 105 26.39 -11.93 11.08
CA GLU A 105 25.99 -13.30 11.43
C GLU A 105 25.08 -13.92 10.37
N ALA A 106 24.11 -13.14 9.85
CA ALA A 106 23.28 -13.57 8.74
C ALA A 106 24.12 -13.89 7.50
N GLY A 107 25.11 -13.05 7.18
CA GLY A 107 26.06 -13.30 6.09
C GLY A 107 26.90 -14.56 6.31
N ARG A 108 27.41 -14.78 7.52
CA ARG A 108 28.13 -16.00 7.92
C ARG A 108 27.29 -17.26 7.71
N LEU A 109 25.99 -17.18 7.98
CA LEU A 109 25.04 -18.29 7.89
C LEU A 109 24.36 -18.41 6.52
N GLY A 110 24.60 -17.48 5.59
CA GLY A 110 23.97 -17.45 4.27
C GLY A 110 22.49 -17.04 4.27
N LEU A 111 22.01 -16.44 5.35
CA LEU A 111 20.63 -15.97 5.51
C LEU A 111 20.41 -14.66 4.74
N GLN A 112 19.21 -14.47 4.22
CA GLN A 112 18.76 -13.19 3.69
C GLN A 112 18.08 -12.35 4.76
N ALA A 113 18.24 -11.04 4.66
CA ALA A 113 17.67 -10.08 5.58
C ALA A 113 16.82 -9.06 4.83
N SER A 114 15.70 -8.73 5.46
CA SER A 114 14.92 -7.53 5.20
C SER A 114 14.77 -6.72 6.48
N ILE A 115 14.72 -5.40 6.40
CA ILE A 115 14.56 -4.52 7.56
C ILE A 115 13.36 -3.61 7.33
N ASN A 116 12.50 -3.48 8.34
CA ASN A 116 11.42 -2.51 8.34
C ASN A 116 11.98 -1.08 8.43
N LEU A 117 11.59 -0.20 7.51
CA LEU A 117 12.00 1.21 7.54
C LEU A 117 11.08 2.07 8.41
N SER A 118 10.57 1.52 9.51
CA SER A 118 9.65 2.21 10.41
C SER A 118 9.87 1.78 11.85
N THR A 119 9.55 2.68 12.78
CA THR A 119 9.54 2.43 14.22
C THR A 119 8.30 1.65 14.70
N CYS A 120 7.38 1.30 13.79
CA CYS A 120 6.16 0.58 14.11
C CYS A 120 5.74 -0.43 13.03
N GLY A 121 4.81 -1.32 13.41
CA GLY A 121 4.23 -2.36 12.56
C GLY A 121 2.87 -2.02 11.95
N GLY A 122 2.58 -0.73 11.70
CA GLY A 122 1.34 -0.34 11.00
C GLY A 122 1.35 0.99 10.25
N ALA A 123 2.49 1.66 10.15
CA ALA A 123 2.62 2.95 9.47
C ALA A 123 4.09 3.19 9.13
N LEU A 124 4.36 4.19 8.29
CA LEU A 124 5.71 4.67 8.04
C LEU A 124 6.06 5.81 9.01
N ARG A 125 6.77 5.48 10.09
CA ARG A 125 7.16 6.43 11.14
C ARG A 125 8.68 6.48 11.30
N ALA A 126 9.21 7.68 11.30
CA ALA A 126 10.60 7.92 11.64
C ALA A 126 10.82 7.87 13.16
N PRO A 127 12.07 7.68 13.64
CA PRO A 127 12.42 7.85 15.05
C PRO A 127 12.70 9.33 15.41
N TRP A 128 12.48 10.26 14.47
CA TRP A 128 12.67 11.70 14.65
C TRP A 128 11.46 12.48 14.13
N ASP A 129 11.38 13.74 14.52
CA ASP A 129 10.44 14.71 13.97
C ASP A 129 10.73 14.98 12.49
N MET A 130 9.74 14.78 11.63
CA MET A 130 9.84 15.01 10.19
C MET A 130 9.60 16.48 9.81
N GLY A 131 9.14 17.34 10.73
CA GLY A 131 8.90 18.76 10.48
C GLY A 131 7.93 18.98 9.31
N GLU A 132 8.38 19.66 8.25
CA GLU A 132 7.60 19.87 7.03
C GLU A 132 7.38 18.61 6.20
N ASN A 133 8.17 17.55 6.42
CA ASN A 133 8.00 16.25 5.78
C ASN A 133 7.05 15.33 6.55
N ALA A 134 6.49 15.80 7.66
CA ALA A 134 5.44 15.09 8.38
C ALA A 134 4.11 15.13 7.63
N VAL A 135 3.26 14.14 7.90
CA VAL A 135 1.94 13.98 7.30
C VAL A 135 1.02 15.19 7.49
N LYS A 136 0.25 15.53 6.45
CA LYS A 136 -0.55 16.77 6.40
C LYS A 136 -2.02 16.53 6.05
N ARG A 137 -2.83 17.53 6.34
CA ARG A 137 -4.26 17.57 5.97
C ARG A 137 -4.67 18.91 5.41
N LEU A 138 -5.66 18.88 4.51
CA LEU A 138 -6.37 20.05 4.04
C LEU A 138 -7.34 20.56 5.11
N VAL A 139 -7.32 21.87 5.33
CA VAL A 139 -8.28 22.62 6.14
C VAL A 139 -8.82 23.80 5.34
N TRP A 140 -10.00 24.29 5.70
CA TRP A 140 -10.60 25.45 5.05
C TRP A 140 -11.29 26.37 6.04
N SER A 141 -11.40 27.65 5.69
CA SER A 141 -12.18 28.65 6.40
C SER A 141 -13.01 29.43 5.38
N ALA A 142 -14.17 29.95 5.80
CA ALA A 142 -15.09 30.59 4.88
C ALA A 142 -15.71 31.88 5.40
N ALA A 143 -15.97 32.80 4.48
CA ALA A 143 -16.77 34.01 4.68
C ALA A 143 -17.86 34.08 3.60
N THR A 144 -18.98 34.73 3.88
CA THR A 144 -20.05 34.95 2.90
C THR A 144 -20.21 36.44 2.65
N VAL A 145 -20.25 36.86 1.39
CA VAL A 145 -20.44 38.26 1.00
C VAL A 145 -21.55 38.37 -0.04
N ARG A 146 -22.32 39.46 0.01
CA ARG A 146 -23.31 39.80 -1.01
C ARG A 146 -22.78 40.92 -1.88
N GLY A 147 -22.74 40.70 -3.18
CA GLY A 147 -22.44 41.73 -4.18
C GLY A 147 -23.70 42.29 -4.84
N PRO A 148 -23.58 43.42 -5.57
CA PRO A 148 -22.34 44.13 -5.86
C PRO A 148 -21.82 44.90 -4.63
N ALA A 149 -20.54 44.71 -4.30
CA ALA A 149 -19.90 45.39 -3.17
C ALA A 149 -18.37 45.36 -3.34
N SER A 150 -17.66 46.36 -2.81
CA SER A 150 -16.20 46.29 -2.68
C SER A 150 -15.87 45.85 -1.25
N VAL A 151 -15.07 44.80 -1.09
CA VAL A 151 -14.71 44.24 0.22
C VAL A 151 -13.21 44.21 0.41
N ALA A 152 -12.79 44.53 1.62
CA ALA A 152 -11.43 44.33 2.12
C ALA A 152 -11.51 43.40 3.33
N LEU A 153 -11.19 42.12 3.13
CA LEU A 153 -11.33 41.09 4.16
C LEU A 153 -9.96 40.60 4.63
N PRO A 154 -9.62 40.74 5.92
CA PRO A 154 -8.39 40.17 6.45
C PRO A 154 -8.46 38.64 6.36
N LEU A 155 -7.45 38.02 5.75
CA LEU A 155 -7.41 36.58 5.59
C LEU A 155 -7.07 35.90 6.94
N PRO A 156 -7.77 34.82 7.33
CA PRO A 156 -7.63 34.21 8.65
C PRO A 156 -6.27 33.55 8.81
N LYS A 157 -5.46 33.96 9.78
CA LYS A 157 -4.17 33.29 10.06
C LYS A 157 -4.39 31.93 10.72
N SER A 158 -3.40 31.04 10.62
CA SER A 158 -3.41 29.74 11.32
C SER A 158 -2.23 29.68 12.27
N THR A 159 -2.46 29.18 13.48
CA THR A 159 -1.42 28.89 14.47
C THR A 159 -0.90 27.46 14.35
N ALA A 160 -1.44 26.67 13.42
CA ALA A 160 -0.99 25.30 13.19
C ALA A 160 0.46 25.27 12.68
N PRO A 161 1.30 24.33 13.16
CA PRO A 161 2.66 24.18 12.66
C PRO A 161 2.69 23.99 11.14
N HIS A 162 3.64 24.68 10.48
CA HIS A 162 3.89 24.60 9.04
C HIS A 162 2.62 24.81 8.18
N PHE A 163 1.77 25.76 8.57
CA PHE A 163 0.63 26.15 7.74
C PHE A 163 1.10 26.68 6.39
N GLN A 164 0.53 26.16 5.32
CA GLN A 164 0.78 26.63 3.95
C GLN A 164 -0.54 26.95 3.25
N PRO A 165 -0.69 28.14 2.63
CA PRO A 165 -1.88 28.44 1.84
C PRO A 165 -1.97 27.51 0.63
N VAL A 166 -3.17 27.03 0.30
CA VAL A 166 -3.40 26.12 -0.83
C VAL A 166 -4.17 26.82 -1.94
N ALA A 167 -5.31 27.43 -1.60
CA ALA A 167 -6.14 28.11 -2.59
C ALA A 167 -7.03 29.16 -1.91
N LEU A 168 -7.38 30.20 -2.65
CA LEU A 168 -8.42 31.15 -2.26
C LEU A 168 -9.42 31.24 -3.41
N VAL A 169 -10.62 30.69 -3.20
CA VAL A 169 -11.66 30.64 -4.23
C VAL A 169 -12.96 31.24 -3.72
N ALA A 170 -13.81 31.74 -4.63
CA ALA A 170 -15.17 32.14 -4.30
C ALA A 170 -16.19 31.39 -5.14
N GLY A 171 -17.17 30.79 -4.48
CA GLY A 171 -18.30 30.12 -5.13
C GLY A 171 -19.56 30.98 -5.10
N ARG A 172 -20.16 31.27 -6.26
CA ARG A 172 -21.46 31.95 -6.34
C ARG A 172 -22.59 31.00 -5.97
N LEU A 173 -23.35 31.32 -4.94
CA LEU A 173 -24.42 30.48 -4.42
C LEU A 173 -25.69 30.61 -5.28
N ALA A 174 -26.39 29.49 -5.46
CA ALA A 174 -27.67 29.44 -6.17
C ALA A 174 -28.84 29.96 -5.33
N THR A 175 -28.71 29.94 -4.01
CA THR A 175 -29.72 30.39 -3.07
C THR A 175 -29.21 31.56 -2.26
N ASN A 176 -30.14 32.38 -1.76
CA ASN A 176 -29.77 33.49 -0.90
C ASN A 176 -29.10 32.98 0.37
N ALA A 177 -27.99 33.59 0.73
CA ALA A 177 -27.26 33.32 1.96
C ALA A 177 -27.13 34.60 2.79
N GLU A 178 -27.13 34.45 4.11
CA GLU A 178 -26.82 35.56 5.00
C GLU A 178 -25.38 36.02 4.77
N SER A 179 -25.21 37.32 4.54
CA SER A 179 -23.89 37.93 4.41
C SER A 179 -23.20 37.92 5.77
N LYS A 180 -22.04 37.28 5.83
CA LYS A 180 -21.18 37.20 7.02
C LYS A 180 -19.73 37.41 6.56
N PRO A 181 -19.28 38.67 6.44
CA PRO A 181 -17.97 39.04 5.89
C PRO A 181 -16.83 38.79 6.90
N GLU A 182 -16.90 37.69 7.63
CA GLU A 182 -15.91 37.24 8.61
C GLU A 182 -15.62 35.77 8.36
N PHE A 183 -14.34 35.45 8.32
CA PHE A 183 -13.91 34.08 8.13
C PHE A 183 -14.21 33.22 9.36
N SER A 184 -14.77 32.03 9.13
CA SER A 184 -15.01 31.03 10.16
C SER A 184 -13.70 30.52 10.79
N ALA A 185 -13.82 29.76 11.88
CA ALA A 185 -12.74 28.88 12.30
C ALA A 185 -12.30 27.94 11.17
N TRP A 186 -11.06 27.45 11.24
CA TRP A 186 -10.55 26.43 10.33
C TRP A 186 -11.27 25.10 10.56
N LEU A 187 -11.83 24.55 9.49
CA LEU A 187 -12.61 23.31 9.46
C LEU A 187 -11.86 22.22 8.68
N PRO A 188 -12.05 20.94 9.05
CA PRO A 188 -11.52 19.83 8.27
C PRO A 188 -12.25 19.68 6.93
N LEU A 189 -11.63 19.00 5.97
CA LEU A 189 -12.29 18.71 4.69
C LEU A 189 -13.61 17.93 4.86
N ALA A 190 -14.55 18.18 3.96
CA ALA A 190 -15.78 17.42 3.81
C ALA A 190 -15.55 16.27 2.82
N THR A 191 -15.75 15.03 3.27
CA THR A 191 -15.54 13.82 2.43
C THR A 191 -16.80 13.39 1.68
N ARG A 192 -17.95 14.01 2.00
CA ARG A 192 -19.30 13.75 1.47
C ARG A 192 -20.10 15.05 1.41
N ILE A 193 -21.16 15.06 0.59
CA ILE A 193 -22.10 16.19 0.50
C ILE A 193 -22.98 16.21 1.76
N PRO A 194 -22.92 17.28 2.58
CA PRO A 194 -23.82 17.45 3.71
C PRO A 194 -25.29 17.54 3.29
N LYS A 195 -26.20 17.13 4.17
CA LYS A 195 -27.65 17.33 3.94
C LYS A 195 -27.94 18.83 3.90
N GLY A 196 -28.63 19.30 2.85
CA GLY A 196 -28.95 20.72 2.67
C GLY A 196 -27.77 21.58 2.22
N ALA A 197 -26.71 20.99 1.67
CA ALA A 197 -25.57 21.71 1.12
C ALA A 197 -26.00 22.73 0.04
N ALA A 198 -25.42 23.93 0.08
CA ALA A 198 -25.67 24.96 -0.91
C ALA A 198 -25.00 24.64 -2.25
N THR A 199 -25.66 25.02 -3.35
CA THR A 199 -25.12 24.84 -4.71
C THR A 199 -24.31 26.04 -5.14
N VAL A 200 -23.11 25.79 -5.64
CA VAL A 200 -22.20 26.73 -6.29
C VAL A 200 -22.38 26.64 -7.79
N LEU A 201 -22.78 27.75 -8.40
CA LEU A 201 -23.01 27.88 -9.85
C LEU A 201 -21.73 28.20 -10.62
N GLU A 202 -20.83 28.94 -9.98
CA GLU A 202 -19.59 29.45 -10.57
C GLU A 202 -18.52 29.52 -9.48
N THR A 203 -17.28 29.15 -9.83
CA THR A 203 -16.12 29.26 -8.93
C THR A 203 -15.10 30.20 -9.55
N LEU A 204 -14.66 31.20 -8.79
CA LEU A 204 -13.61 32.15 -9.17
C LEU A 204 -12.36 31.92 -8.33
N ASP A 205 -11.18 31.98 -8.96
CA ASP A 205 -9.91 32.08 -8.25
C ASP A 205 -9.68 33.53 -7.82
N LEU A 206 -9.41 33.72 -6.53
CA LEU A 206 -9.16 35.02 -5.91
C LEU A 206 -7.71 35.19 -5.48
N SER A 207 -6.82 34.25 -5.77
CA SER A 207 -5.42 34.26 -5.32
C SER A 207 -4.68 35.52 -5.78
N GLY A 208 -4.97 36.02 -6.98
CA GLY A 208 -4.41 37.27 -7.53
C GLY A 208 -5.01 38.57 -6.96
N ARG A 209 -5.96 38.48 -6.02
CA ARG A 209 -6.68 39.63 -5.44
C ARG A 209 -6.29 39.90 -3.98
N VAL A 210 -5.13 39.39 -3.56
CA VAL A 210 -4.62 39.55 -2.19
C VAL A 210 -3.56 40.64 -2.17
N VAL A 211 -3.74 41.63 -1.29
CA VAL A 211 -2.77 42.70 -1.03
C VAL A 211 -2.30 42.56 0.42
N GLY A 212 -1.05 42.15 0.61
CA GLY A 212 -0.53 41.78 1.93
C GLY A 212 -1.29 40.57 2.49
N ASP A 213 -1.93 40.75 3.65
CA ASP A 213 -2.77 39.73 4.31
C ASP A 213 -4.28 39.94 4.08
N THR A 214 -4.67 40.83 3.16
CA THR A 214 -6.07 41.24 2.95
C THR A 214 -6.53 40.89 1.54
N LEU A 215 -7.67 40.22 1.43
CA LEU A 215 -8.40 40.06 0.17
C LEU A 215 -9.07 41.38 -0.17
N VAL A 216 -8.71 41.97 -1.31
CA VAL A 216 -9.35 43.19 -1.84
C VAL A 216 -10.09 42.80 -3.11
N TRP A 217 -11.42 42.82 -3.07
CA TRP A 217 -12.24 42.28 -4.15
C TRP A 217 -13.50 43.10 -4.39
N ASP A 218 -13.67 43.54 -5.64
CA ASP A 218 -14.96 44.02 -6.16
C ASP A 218 -15.85 42.82 -6.50
N VAL A 219 -16.74 42.51 -5.57
CA VAL A 219 -17.66 41.37 -5.58
C VAL A 219 -18.74 41.61 -6.64
N PRO A 220 -18.89 40.74 -7.65
CA PRO A 220 -20.00 40.83 -8.61
C PRO A 220 -21.36 40.59 -7.95
N ALA A 221 -22.45 40.99 -8.62
CA ALA A 221 -23.80 40.76 -8.14
C ALA A 221 -24.07 39.28 -7.78
N GLY A 222 -24.71 39.05 -6.63
CA GLY A 222 -25.06 37.72 -6.12
C GLY A 222 -24.47 37.42 -4.74
N ASP A 223 -24.85 36.28 -4.17
CA ASP A 223 -24.31 35.80 -2.90
C ASP A 223 -23.10 34.89 -3.15
N TRP A 224 -21.98 35.20 -2.52
CA TRP A 224 -20.70 34.53 -2.72
C TRP A 224 -20.18 33.92 -1.43
N ARG A 225 -19.72 32.67 -1.51
CA ARG A 225 -18.95 32.02 -0.45
C ARG A 225 -17.47 32.06 -0.78
N ILE A 226 -16.71 32.84 -0.04
CA ILE A 226 -15.25 32.90 -0.13
C ILE A 226 -14.69 31.77 0.73
N LEU A 227 -13.79 30.97 0.16
CA LEU A 227 -13.16 29.82 0.78
C LEU A 227 -11.65 29.97 0.74
N ARG A 228 -11.02 30.02 1.91
CA ARG A 228 -9.56 29.95 2.05
C ARG A 228 -9.18 28.53 2.45
N PHE A 229 -8.45 27.84 1.59
CA PHE A 229 -7.86 26.53 1.86
C PHE A 229 -6.42 26.67 2.32
N GLY A 230 -6.04 25.82 3.26
CA GLY A 230 -4.66 25.69 3.73
C GLY A 230 -4.31 24.25 4.06
N CYS A 231 -3.03 23.95 4.07
CA CYS A 231 -2.46 22.68 4.43
C CYS A 231 -1.75 22.82 5.78
N VAL A 232 -1.94 21.85 6.68
CA VAL A 232 -1.32 21.86 8.02
C VAL A 232 -0.72 20.50 8.34
N VAL A 233 0.43 20.51 9.00
CA VAL A 233 1.01 19.30 9.60
C VAL A 233 0.10 18.79 10.71
N MET A 234 -0.10 17.48 10.78
CA MET A 234 -0.87 16.85 11.83
C MET A 234 -0.03 16.80 13.12
N ALA A 235 -0.29 17.71 14.07
CA ALA A 235 0.55 17.94 15.25
C ALA A 235 0.83 16.69 16.12
N ALA A 236 -0.09 15.73 16.18
CA ALA A 236 0.08 14.48 16.95
C ALA A 236 0.80 13.37 16.15
N ARG A 237 1.31 13.68 14.95
CA ARG A 237 1.84 12.73 13.96
C ARG A 237 3.11 13.28 13.30
N ARG A 238 3.96 13.94 14.09
CA ARG A 238 5.17 14.62 13.60
C ARG A 238 6.23 13.64 13.11
N GLU A 239 6.19 12.40 13.55
CA GLU A 239 7.10 11.35 13.10
C GLU A 239 6.56 10.56 11.90
N ASP A 240 5.28 10.72 11.57
CA ASP A 240 4.65 10.02 10.45
C ASP A 240 5.08 10.70 9.15
N VAL A 241 5.74 9.95 8.26
CA VAL A 241 6.24 10.44 6.98
C VAL A 241 5.06 10.81 6.07
N ASP A 242 5.14 11.96 5.39
CA ASP A 242 4.13 12.33 4.39
C ASP A 242 4.24 11.47 3.14
N VAL A 243 3.46 10.38 3.11
CA VAL A 243 3.46 9.41 2.01
C VAL A 243 2.87 9.92 0.70
N LEU A 244 2.26 11.11 0.71
CA LEU A 244 1.85 11.78 -0.53
C LEU A 244 2.99 12.59 -1.14
N ASN A 245 4.05 12.90 -0.38
CA ASN A 245 5.16 13.73 -0.81
C ASN A 245 6.40 12.87 -1.12
N PRO A 246 6.85 12.77 -2.39
CA PRO A 246 8.00 11.94 -2.73
C PRO A 246 9.30 12.45 -2.09
N ALA A 247 9.43 13.76 -1.85
CA ALA A 247 10.61 14.33 -1.18
C ALA A 247 10.66 13.95 0.31
N ALA A 248 9.51 13.81 0.98
CA ALA A 248 9.45 13.35 2.37
C ALA A 248 9.87 11.86 2.48
N VAL A 249 9.39 11.05 1.53
CA VAL A 249 9.76 9.62 1.40
C VAL A 249 11.26 9.47 1.15
N GLU A 250 11.83 10.26 0.23
CA GLU A 250 13.26 10.26 -0.05
C GLU A 250 14.08 10.74 1.14
N ALA A 251 13.69 11.83 1.81
CA ALA A 251 14.38 12.31 3.01
C ALA A 251 14.42 11.25 4.13
N HIS A 252 13.33 10.48 4.29
CA HIS A 252 13.30 9.35 5.23
C HIS A 252 14.23 8.22 4.80
N PHE A 253 14.20 7.83 3.53
CA PHE A 253 15.09 6.80 2.97
C PHE A 253 16.56 7.19 3.07
N ASP A 254 16.90 8.45 2.78
CA ASP A 254 18.26 8.97 2.85
C ASP A 254 18.81 8.93 4.27
N ARG A 255 17.97 9.23 5.27
CA ARG A 255 18.42 9.25 6.67
C ARG A 255 18.44 7.87 7.31
N MET A 256 17.48 6.99 7.00
CA MET A 256 17.39 5.65 7.59
C MET A 256 17.94 4.57 6.66
N GLY A 257 17.38 4.45 5.47
CA GLY A 257 17.72 3.42 4.48
C GLY A 257 19.19 3.46 4.07
N ARG A 258 19.72 4.63 3.68
CA ARG A 258 21.14 4.74 3.29
C ARG A 258 22.10 4.52 4.45
N ALA A 259 21.74 4.93 5.67
CA ALA A 259 22.54 4.63 6.86
C ALA A 259 22.65 3.12 7.10
N LEU A 260 21.53 2.39 6.99
CA LEU A 260 21.51 0.93 7.10
C LEU A 260 22.27 0.23 5.97
N ILE A 261 22.19 0.75 4.74
CA ILE A 261 22.99 0.25 3.60
C ILE A 261 24.49 0.46 3.86
N ALA A 262 24.88 1.64 4.34
CA ALA A 262 26.27 1.94 4.67
C ALA A 262 26.79 1.04 5.79
N ASP A 263 25.98 0.81 6.83
CA ASP A 263 26.28 -0.12 7.91
C ASP A 263 26.41 -1.58 7.43
N ALA A 264 25.62 -2.00 6.44
CA ALA A 264 25.73 -3.31 5.81
C ALA A 264 27.00 -3.48 4.97
N GLY A 265 27.51 -2.40 4.38
CA GLY A 265 28.72 -2.40 3.54
C GLY A 265 28.65 -3.46 2.43
N PRO A 266 29.61 -4.40 2.32
CA PRO A 266 29.63 -5.42 1.27
C PRO A 266 28.50 -6.46 1.36
N LEU A 267 27.74 -6.46 2.47
CA LEU A 267 26.58 -7.33 2.67
C LEU A 267 25.30 -6.75 2.05
N ALA A 268 25.28 -5.47 1.67
CA ALA A 268 24.19 -4.87 0.92
C ALA A 268 24.03 -5.57 -0.45
N GLY A 269 22.79 -5.90 -0.82
CA GLY A 269 22.48 -6.67 -2.04
C GLY A 269 22.77 -8.18 -1.95
N LYS A 270 23.52 -8.64 -0.94
CA LYS A 270 23.84 -10.07 -0.73
C LYS A 270 23.06 -10.67 0.44
N THR A 271 23.23 -10.09 1.61
CA THR A 271 22.54 -10.47 2.86
C THR A 271 21.39 -9.51 3.11
N LEU A 272 21.65 -8.20 3.20
CA LEU A 272 20.58 -7.20 3.21
C LEU A 272 20.06 -7.05 1.79
N THR A 273 18.98 -7.77 1.49
CA THR A 273 18.46 -7.88 0.12
C THR A 273 17.22 -7.04 -0.11
N HIS A 274 16.47 -6.74 0.95
CA HIS A 274 15.22 -6.01 0.86
C HIS A 274 15.05 -4.98 1.98
N PHE A 275 14.30 -3.92 1.69
CA PHE A 275 13.62 -3.13 2.71
C PHE A 275 12.13 -3.39 2.69
N TYR A 276 11.50 -3.17 3.83
CA TYR A 276 10.08 -3.41 4.05
C TYR A 276 9.38 -2.20 4.63
N ASN A 277 8.10 -2.07 4.28
CA ASN A 277 7.12 -1.35 5.07
C ASN A 277 5.87 -2.22 5.23
N VAL A 278 5.23 -2.04 6.37
CA VAL A 278 4.13 -2.85 6.86
C VAL A 278 2.80 -2.48 6.23
N SER A 279 1.82 -3.37 6.41
CA SER A 279 0.39 -3.08 6.46
C SER A 279 0.10 -1.66 7.00
N TRP A 280 -0.89 -0.96 6.43
CA TRP A 280 -1.18 0.43 6.74
C TRP A 280 -2.41 0.57 7.65
N GLU A 281 -2.14 0.70 8.94
CA GLU A 281 -3.04 1.17 10.00
C GLU A 281 -2.81 2.64 10.37
N GLY A 282 -1.94 3.32 9.63
CA GLY A 282 -1.55 4.71 9.85
C GLY A 282 -2.67 5.71 9.57
N VAL A 283 -2.37 6.99 9.82
CA VAL A 283 -3.29 8.07 9.50
C VAL A 283 -3.50 8.21 7.98
N SER A 284 -4.63 8.80 7.59
CA SER A 284 -4.92 9.14 6.20
C SER A 284 -4.65 10.62 5.93
N PRO A 285 -3.53 10.98 5.28
CA PRO A 285 -3.36 12.33 4.76
C PRO A 285 -4.45 12.69 3.76
N SER A 286 -4.69 13.98 3.63
CA SER A 286 -5.66 14.52 2.66
C SER A 286 -5.10 15.61 1.76
N TRP A 287 -3.84 15.99 1.94
CA TRP A 287 -3.15 16.94 1.07
C TRP A 287 -1.64 16.92 1.33
N THR A 288 -0.87 17.30 0.33
CA THR A 288 0.53 17.73 0.45
C THR A 288 0.75 18.90 -0.51
N PRO A 289 1.67 19.84 -0.23
CA PRO A 289 2.06 20.85 -1.21
C PRO A 289 2.44 20.21 -2.55
N GLY A 290 1.93 20.72 -3.66
CA GLY A 290 2.14 20.16 -5.00
C GLY A 290 1.10 19.12 -5.45
N PHE A 291 0.22 18.65 -4.55
CA PHE A 291 -0.79 17.64 -4.87
C PHE A 291 -1.76 18.07 -5.98
N GLU A 292 -1.98 19.37 -6.18
CA GLU A 292 -2.78 19.89 -7.29
C GLU A 292 -2.21 19.50 -8.66
N LYS A 293 -0.88 19.43 -8.79
CA LYS A 293 -0.20 19.00 -10.02
C LYS A 293 -0.35 17.50 -10.24
N ASP A 294 -0.21 16.73 -9.17
CA ASP A 294 -0.46 15.28 -9.19
C ASP A 294 -1.91 14.99 -9.59
N PHE A 295 -2.87 15.70 -8.99
CA PHE A 295 -4.28 15.58 -9.35
C PHE A 295 -4.52 15.86 -10.83
N GLN A 296 -3.96 16.96 -11.36
CA GLN A 296 -4.10 17.30 -12.76
C GLN A 296 -3.47 16.24 -13.67
N ALA A 297 -2.29 15.74 -13.31
CA ALA A 297 -1.59 14.69 -14.07
C ALA A 297 -2.41 13.39 -14.11
N PHE A 298 -3.03 12.99 -13.00
CA PHE A 298 -3.82 11.76 -12.92
C PHE A 298 -5.22 11.86 -13.53
N ARG A 299 -5.87 13.03 -13.44
CA ARG A 299 -7.29 13.20 -13.84
C ARG A 299 -7.48 13.99 -15.12
N GLY A 300 -6.47 14.72 -15.57
CA GLY A 300 -6.51 15.51 -16.81
C GLY A 300 -7.28 16.83 -16.69
N TYR A 301 -7.58 17.30 -15.48
CA TYR A 301 -8.23 18.59 -15.24
C TYR A 301 -7.80 19.23 -13.92
N GLU A 302 -7.99 20.55 -13.82
CA GLU A 302 -7.64 21.36 -12.65
C GLU A 302 -8.62 21.14 -11.48
N ALA A 303 -8.10 20.91 -10.28
CA ALA A 303 -8.94 20.76 -9.07
C ALA A 303 -9.58 22.08 -8.61
N GLY A 304 -8.95 23.22 -8.90
CA GLY A 304 -9.32 24.55 -8.39
C GLY A 304 -10.81 24.88 -8.46
N PRO A 305 -11.47 24.79 -9.64
CA PRO A 305 -12.89 25.06 -9.81
C PRO A 305 -13.82 24.19 -8.95
N TYR A 306 -13.34 23.04 -8.48
CA TYR A 306 -14.11 22.04 -7.74
C TYR A 306 -13.75 21.98 -6.25
N LEU A 307 -12.73 22.71 -5.79
CA LEU A 307 -12.37 22.80 -4.36
C LEU A 307 -13.55 23.14 -3.42
N PRO A 308 -14.57 23.94 -3.80
CA PRO A 308 -15.74 24.15 -2.94
C PRO A 308 -16.45 22.84 -2.51
N ALA A 309 -16.34 21.77 -3.30
CA ALA A 309 -16.84 20.45 -2.93
C ALA A 309 -16.16 19.90 -1.65
N LEU A 310 -14.86 20.14 -1.47
CA LEU A 310 -14.11 19.75 -0.27
C LEU A 310 -14.46 20.59 0.95
N ALA A 311 -15.18 21.70 0.78
CA ALA A 311 -15.79 22.49 1.85
C ALA A 311 -17.27 22.10 2.11
N GLY A 312 -17.78 21.06 1.45
CA GLY A 312 -19.13 20.53 1.63
C GLY A 312 -20.20 21.25 0.81
N LEU A 313 -19.82 21.92 -0.29
CA LEU A 313 -20.76 22.55 -1.21
C LEU A 313 -21.04 21.66 -2.42
N ILE A 314 -22.19 21.86 -3.08
CA ILE A 314 -22.52 21.19 -4.34
C ILE A 314 -21.97 22.03 -5.48
N VAL A 315 -21.01 21.52 -6.25
CA VAL A 315 -20.44 22.24 -7.42
C VAL A 315 -21.19 21.82 -8.67
N LYS A 316 -21.85 22.78 -9.34
CA LYS A 316 -22.80 22.58 -10.46
C LYS A 316 -24.03 21.76 -10.09
N ASP A 317 -23.83 20.49 -9.74
CA ASP A 317 -24.86 19.54 -9.37
C ASP A 317 -24.30 18.40 -8.49
N GLY A 318 -25.19 17.59 -7.92
CA GLY A 318 -24.80 16.51 -7.02
C GLY A 318 -24.00 15.39 -7.68
N ASP A 319 -24.21 15.12 -8.97
CA ASP A 319 -23.46 14.08 -9.70
C ASP A 319 -22.04 14.52 -9.98
N THR A 320 -21.86 15.72 -10.52
CA THR A 320 -20.55 16.36 -10.72
C THR A 320 -19.76 16.40 -9.42
N THR A 321 -20.40 16.78 -8.31
CA THR A 321 -19.75 16.82 -7.00
C THR A 321 -19.29 15.43 -6.54
N ARG A 322 -20.14 14.40 -6.69
CA ARG A 322 -19.76 13.01 -6.32
C ARG A 322 -18.60 12.49 -7.17
N ARG A 323 -18.58 12.81 -8.47
CA ARG A 323 -17.47 12.46 -9.37
C ARG A 323 -16.16 13.11 -8.93
N PHE A 324 -16.18 14.41 -8.63
CA PHE A 324 -14.98 15.09 -8.13
C PHE A 324 -14.50 14.51 -6.79
N HIS A 325 -15.40 14.21 -5.85
CA HIS A 325 -15.02 13.52 -4.61
C HIS A 325 -14.34 12.17 -4.89
N ARG A 326 -14.86 11.41 -5.85
CA ARG A 326 -14.27 10.14 -6.27
C ARG A 326 -12.90 10.33 -6.90
N ASP A 327 -12.75 11.27 -7.83
CA ASP A 327 -11.48 11.59 -8.49
C ASP A 327 -10.43 12.07 -7.49
N PHE A 328 -10.82 12.88 -6.51
CA PHE A 328 -9.95 13.30 -5.41
C PHE A 328 -9.46 12.12 -4.58
N ALA A 329 -10.35 11.17 -4.25
CA ALA A 329 -9.98 9.96 -3.53
C ALA A 329 -9.04 9.05 -4.35
N LEU A 330 -9.31 8.88 -5.64
CA LEU A 330 -8.42 8.16 -6.55
C LEU A 330 -7.05 8.84 -6.64
N SER A 331 -7.00 10.17 -6.77
CA SER A 331 -5.74 10.91 -6.83
C SER A 331 -4.91 10.80 -5.55
N LEU A 332 -5.55 10.77 -4.37
CA LEU A 332 -4.85 10.51 -3.11
C LEU A 332 -4.23 9.11 -3.09
N SER A 333 -4.98 8.10 -3.53
CA SER A 333 -4.48 6.73 -3.66
C SER A 333 -3.32 6.64 -4.65
N ASP A 334 -3.46 7.24 -5.83
CA ASP A 334 -2.44 7.19 -6.89
C ASP A 334 -1.18 7.95 -6.47
N ALA A 335 -1.32 9.08 -5.76
CA ALA A 335 -0.20 9.79 -5.15
C ALA A 335 0.49 8.91 -4.10
N PHE A 336 -0.24 8.24 -3.20
CA PHE A 336 0.37 7.34 -2.24
C PHE A 336 1.12 6.17 -2.91
N MET A 337 0.49 5.53 -3.90
CA MET A 337 1.12 4.45 -4.67
C MET A 337 2.38 4.93 -5.40
N THR A 338 2.33 6.09 -6.05
CA THR A 338 3.44 6.59 -6.87
C THR A 338 4.55 7.19 -6.01
N ASN A 339 4.19 8.07 -5.08
CA ASN A 339 5.13 8.89 -4.33
C ASN A 339 5.73 8.13 -3.14
N CYS A 340 5.10 7.03 -2.68
CA CYS A 340 5.64 6.15 -1.63
C CYS A 340 6.08 4.80 -2.19
N TYR A 341 5.16 3.95 -2.65
CA TYR A 341 5.50 2.55 -3.01
C TYR A 341 6.46 2.48 -4.20
N ALA A 342 6.15 3.16 -5.29
CA ALA A 342 7.00 3.17 -6.47
C ALA A 342 8.32 3.93 -6.21
N ARG A 343 8.28 5.00 -5.41
CA ARG A 343 9.50 5.74 -5.03
C ARG A 343 10.45 4.91 -4.18
N PHE A 344 9.96 4.17 -3.18
CA PHE A 344 10.80 3.25 -2.41
C PHE A 344 11.38 2.12 -3.26
N ASP A 345 10.58 1.53 -4.16
CA ASP A 345 11.08 0.53 -5.09
C ASP A 345 12.21 1.08 -5.97
N GLN A 346 12.05 2.30 -6.49
CA GLN A 346 13.10 2.99 -7.24
C GLN A 346 14.37 3.19 -6.39
N LEU A 347 14.24 3.80 -5.20
CA LEU A 347 15.37 4.08 -4.31
C LEU A 347 16.10 2.80 -3.88
N CYS A 348 15.37 1.72 -3.62
CA CYS A 348 15.97 0.42 -3.31
C CYS A 348 16.74 -0.13 -4.51
N LYS A 349 16.16 -0.10 -5.72
CA LYS A 349 16.82 -0.57 -6.95
C LYS A 349 18.10 0.21 -7.24
N GLU A 350 18.07 1.53 -7.10
CA GLU A 350 19.26 2.40 -7.24
C GLU A 350 20.36 2.01 -6.25
N ALA A 351 19.99 1.52 -5.07
CA ALA A 351 20.91 1.03 -4.05
C ALA A 351 21.31 -0.45 -4.21
N GLY A 352 20.78 -1.19 -5.21
CA GLY A 352 21.03 -2.62 -5.39
C GLY A 352 20.23 -3.53 -4.45
N LEU A 353 19.17 -3.01 -3.84
CA LEU A 353 18.22 -3.74 -2.99
C LEU A 353 16.86 -3.85 -3.68
N ARG A 354 15.93 -4.55 -3.03
CA ARG A 354 14.53 -4.68 -3.47
C ARG A 354 13.57 -4.13 -2.41
N TRP A 355 12.41 -3.70 -2.84
CA TRP A 355 11.34 -3.25 -1.96
C TRP A 355 10.24 -4.29 -1.88
N HIS A 356 9.71 -4.52 -0.68
CA HIS A 356 8.47 -5.25 -0.51
C HIS A 356 7.59 -4.65 0.59
N SER A 357 6.29 -4.84 0.44
CA SER A 357 5.26 -4.29 1.31
C SER A 357 3.97 -5.05 1.04
N GLU A 358 3.08 -5.01 2.01
CA GLU A 358 1.68 -5.36 1.79
C GLU A 358 0.96 -4.25 1.03
N ALA A 359 -0.25 -4.49 0.50
CA ALA A 359 -1.04 -3.46 -0.18
C ALA A 359 -1.74 -2.49 0.80
N GLY A 360 -1.09 -2.18 1.93
CA GLY A 360 -1.63 -1.38 3.02
C GLY A 360 -2.47 -2.15 4.03
N GLY A 361 -2.50 -3.47 4.01
CA GLY A 361 -3.14 -4.28 5.06
C GLY A 361 -4.65 -4.50 4.91
N PRO A 362 -5.23 -5.41 5.71
CA PRO A 362 -6.67 -5.66 5.73
C PRO A 362 -7.48 -4.56 6.42
N SER A 363 -6.77 -3.71 7.17
CA SER A 363 -7.28 -2.77 8.17
C SER A 363 -7.82 -1.47 7.59
N TRP A 364 -7.93 -1.37 6.27
CA TRP A 364 -8.30 -0.14 5.58
C TRP A 364 -9.64 0.36 6.12
N SER A 365 -9.63 1.55 6.72
CA SER A 365 -10.87 2.31 6.87
C SER A 365 -11.34 2.68 5.47
N ARG A 366 -12.14 1.79 4.86
CA ARG A 366 -12.77 1.98 3.54
C ARG A 366 -13.64 3.24 3.47
N GLY A 367 -13.86 3.91 4.61
CA GLY A 367 -14.49 5.22 4.68
C GLY A 367 -13.53 6.40 4.40
N SER A 368 -12.23 6.23 4.52
CA SER A 368 -11.22 7.26 4.27
C SER A 368 -11.11 7.58 2.77
N PRO A 369 -10.99 8.87 2.37
CA PRO A 369 -10.76 9.25 0.98
C PRO A 369 -9.53 8.58 0.35
N LEU A 370 -8.45 8.41 1.13
CA LEU A 370 -7.21 7.79 0.65
C LEU A 370 -7.43 6.33 0.17
N PHE A 371 -8.41 5.65 0.75
CA PHE A 371 -8.52 4.20 0.69
C PHE A 371 -9.83 3.68 0.09
N ARG A 372 -10.86 4.53 0.04
CA ARG A 372 -12.18 4.13 -0.45
C ARG A 372 -12.20 3.76 -1.94
N ALA A 373 -11.22 4.22 -2.71
CA ALA A 373 -11.16 4.05 -4.16
C ALA A 373 -9.80 3.48 -4.62
N ALA A 374 -8.99 2.91 -3.73
CA ALA A 374 -7.67 2.47 -4.15
C ALA A 374 -7.68 1.13 -4.86
N ASP A 375 -6.71 0.98 -5.75
CA ASP A 375 -6.44 -0.23 -6.47
C ASP A 375 -5.39 -1.09 -5.74
N GLN A 376 -5.84 -2.05 -4.92
CA GLN A 376 -4.92 -2.89 -4.17
C GLN A 376 -4.04 -3.77 -5.06
N LEU A 377 -4.51 -4.15 -6.27
CA LEU A 377 -3.70 -4.93 -7.21
C LEU A 377 -2.49 -4.11 -7.66
N ALA A 378 -2.71 -2.83 -7.97
CA ALA A 378 -1.63 -1.92 -8.35
C ALA A 378 -0.62 -1.67 -7.22
N PHE A 379 -1.09 -1.50 -5.97
CA PHE A 379 -0.20 -1.40 -4.80
C PHE A 379 0.70 -2.63 -4.69
N TRP A 380 0.14 -3.85 -4.75
CA TRP A 380 0.94 -5.08 -4.79
C TRP A 380 1.89 -5.10 -5.99
N GLY A 381 1.41 -4.70 -7.17
CA GLY A 381 2.18 -4.63 -8.41
C GLY A 381 3.43 -3.75 -8.37
N ARG A 382 3.48 -2.75 -7.48
CA ARG A 382 4.68 -1.91 -7.28
C ARG A 382 5.77 -2.57 -6.43
N ASN A 383 5.49 -3.69 -5.76
CA ASN A 383 6.49 -4.40 -4.97
C ASN A 383 7.32 -5.35 -5.83
N ALA A 384 8.58 -5.58 -5.44
CA ALA A 384 9.39 -6.65 -6.02
C ALA A 384 8.91 -8.04 -5.56
N MET A 385 8.33 -8.09 -4.35
CA MET A 385 7.76 -9.27 -3.73
C MET A 385 6.42 -8.87 -3.08
N PRO A 386 5.29 -8.89 -3.81
CA PRO A 386 3.98 -8.65 -3.24
C PRO A 386 3.75 -9.51 -1.99
N GLN A 387 3.39 -8.88 -0.87
CA GLN A 387 3.12 -9.59 0.37
C GLN A 387 1.64 -9.52 0.74
N GLY A 388 1.04 -10.67 1.03
CA GLY A 388 -0.28 -10.80 1.64
C GLY A 388 -0.15 -11.33 3.07
N GLU A 389 -1.26 -11.72 3.66
CA GLU A 389 -1.32 -12.23 5.01
C GLU A 389 -2.43 -13.27 5.20
N PHE A 390 -2.23 -14.18 6.16
CA PHE A 390 -3.31 -14.97 6.71
C PHE A 390 -3.21 -15.21 8.21
N TRP A 391 -4.38 -15.35 8.82
CA TRP A 391 -4.54 -15.50 10.26
C TRP A 391 -5.10 -16.87 10.64
N VAL A 392 -4.73 -17.33 11.82
CA VAL A 392 -5.22 -18.57 12.46
C VAL A 392 -5.82 -18.26 13.84
N PRO A 393 -6.71 -19.12 14.39
CA PRO A 393 -7.43 -20.20 13.71
C PRO A 393 -8.44 -19.65 12.68
N GLY A 394 -8.92 -20.51 11.77
CA GLY A 394 -10.02 -20.17 10.85
C GLY A 394 -9.62 -19.71 9.45
N TYR A 395 -8.31 -19.52 9.18
CA TYR A 395 -7.76 -19.17 7.86
C TYR A 395 -8.46 -17.95 7.23
N ARG A 396 -8.28 -16.79 7.85
CA ARG A 396 -8.69 -15.49 7.30
C ARG A 396 -7.52 -14.94 6.48
N SER A 397 -7.68 -14.87 5.16
CA SER A 397 -6.56 -14.67 4.22
C SER A 397 -6.93 -13.69 3.10
N ASN A 398 -5.96 -12.90 2.62
CA ASN A 398 -6.06 -12.13 1.36
C ASN A 398 -5.15 -12.69 0.26
N MET A 399 -4.53 -13.86 0.48
CA MET A 399 -3.48 -14.40 -0.38
C MET A 399 -3.89 -14.60 -1.84
N ARG A 400 -5.13 -15.00 -2.09
CA ARG A 400 -5.61 -15.20 -3.46
C ARG A 400 -5.51 -13.90 -4.27
N ARG A 401 -5.76 -12.75 -3.66
CA ARG A 401 -5.66 -11.43 -4.32
C ARG A 401 -4.22 -11.01 -4.53
N THR A 402 -3.36 -11.24 -3.54
CA THR A 402 -1.92 -11.01 -3.66
C THR A 402 -1.30 -11.84 -4.78
N ALA A 403 -1.69 -13.11 -4.89
CA ALA A 403 -1.25 -14.00 -5.97
C ALA A 403 -1.74 -13.50 -7.34
N MET A 404 -3.03 -13.12 -7.45
CA MET A 404 -3.57 -12.51 -8.68
C MET A 404 -2.77 -11.28 -9.11
N ALA A 405 -2.44 -10.39 -8.16
CA ALA A 405 -1.59 -9.23 -8.44
C ALA A 405 -0.20 -9.65 -8.94
N ALA A 406 0.42 -10.65 -8.31
CA ALA A 406 1.70 -11.17 -8.77
C ALA A 406 1.62 -11.75 -10.19
N HIS A 407 0.57 -12.50 -10.54
CA HIS A 407 0.38 -13.05 -11.88
C HIS A 407 0.26 -11.96 -12.94
N VAL A 408 -0.64 -11.00 -12.72
CA VAL A 408 -0.92 -9.95 -13.73
C VAL A 408 0.20 -8.95 -13.89
N TYR A 409 0.98 -8.70 -12.83
CA TYR A 409 2.17 -7.83 -12.85
C TYR A 409 3.50 -8.58 -13.08
N GLY A 410 3.47 -9.90 -13.31
CA GLY A 410 4.66 -10.70 -13.62
C GLY A 410 5.67 -10.81 -12.48
N LYS A 411 5.20 -10.88 -11.24
CA LYS A 411 6.03 -11.05 -10.04
C LYS A 411 6.19 -12.54 -9.74
N GLN A 412 7.43 -12.96 -9.51
CA GLN A 412 7.74 -14.36 -9.22
C GLN A 412 7.43 -14.74 -7.77
N LEU A 413 7.64 -13.82 -6.83
CA LEU A 413 7.48 -14.07 -5.41
C LEU A 413 6.14 -13.54 -4.92
N VAL A 414 5.41 -14.39 -4.21
CA VAL A 414 4.16 -14.07 -3.51
C VAL A 414 4.42 -14.34 -2.03
N ALA A 415 4.82 -13.28 -1.32
CA ALA A 415 5.11 -13.35 0.09
C ALA A 415 3.85 -13.41 0.93
N VAL A 416 3.96 -14.00 2.12
CA VAL A 416 2.85 -14.11 3.07
C VAL A 416 3.31 -13.92 4.50
N GLU A 417 2.71 -12.96 5.20
CA GLU A 417 2.69 -12.95 6.66
C GLU A 417 1.86 -14.15 7.13
N ALA A 418 2.55 -15.15 7.68
CA ALA A 418 1.97 -16.46 7.92
C ALA A 418 1.71 -16.72 9.40
N PHE A 419 0.56 -17.31 9.69
CA PHE A 419 0.17 -17.87 10.99
C PHE A 419 -0.07 -16.83 12.10
N THR A 420 -0.43 -15.60 11.75
CA THR A 420 -0.76 -14.57 12.74
C THR A 420 -1.97 -14.99 13.58
N HIS A 421 -1.87 -14.91 14.91
CA HIS A 421 -3.02 -15.12 15.81
C HIS A 421 -2.94 -14.26 17.06
N MET A 422 -4.10 -13.90 17.59
CA MET A 422 -4.26 -13.17 18.86
C MET A 422 -5.14 -13.94 19.84
N SER A 423 -5.10 -15.27 19.76
CA SER A 423 -5.77 -16.20 20.67
C SER A 423 -4.79 -16.68 21.76
N THR A 424 -5.14 -17.74 22.49
CA THR A 424 -4.30 -18.31 23.55
C THR A 424 -2.87 -18.54 23.08
N HIS A 425 -1.92 -17.90 23.77
CA HIS A 425 -0.50 -18.05 23.50
C HIS A 425 -0.03 -19.48 23.80
N TRP A 426 0.93 -19.94 23.01
CA TRP A 426 1.59 -21.26 23.01
C TRP A 426 0.65 -22.42 22.71
N SER A 427 -0.51 -22.13 22.13
CA SER A 427 -1.48 -23.15 21.72
C SER A 427 -1.21 -23.74 20.33
N GLN A 428 -0.32 -23.13 19.53
CA GLN A 428 -0.05 -23.52 18.14
C GLN A 428 1.24 -24.34 18.03
N TYR A 429 1.24 -25.32 17.14
CA TYR A 429 2.38 -26.17 16.81
C TYR A 429 2.26 -26.63 15.35
N PRO A 430 3.34 -27.12 14.70
CA PRO A 430 3.33 -27.43 13.26
C PRO A 430 2.13 -28.27 12.77
N GLY A 431 1.69 -29.25 13.56
CA GLY A 431 0.54 -30.09 13.24
C GLY A 431 -0.78 -29.30 13.11
N SER A 432 -1.03 -28.30 13.97
CA SER A 432 -2.23 -27.45 13.87
C SER A 432 -2.14 -26.45 12.71
N LEU A 433 -0.93 -26.04 12.34
CA LEU A 433 -0.67 -25.02 11.33
C LEU A 433 -0.66 -25.57 9.90
N LYS A 434 -0.37 -26.86 9.72
CA LYS A 434 -0.22 -27.49 8.40
C LYS A 434 -1.41 -27.21 7.47
N ARG A 435 -2.64 -27.35 7.95
CA ARG A 435 -3.84 -27.09 7.13
C ARG A 435 -3.87 -25.66 6.58
N SER A 436 -3.51 -24.69 7.39
CA SER A 436 -3.48 -23.28 6.98
C SER A 436 -2.34 -23.01 5.99
N ALA A 437 -1.19 -23.67 6.15
CA ALA A 437 -0.10 -23.64 5.17
C ALA A 437 -0.52 -24.23 3.82
N ASP A 438 -1.17 -25.41 3.81
CA ASP A 438 -1.70 -26.03 2.58
C ASP A 438 -2.66 -25.08 1.86
N LEU A 439 -3.55 -24.42 2.61
CA LEU A 439 -4.50 -23.45 2.03
C LEU A 439 -3.80 -22.23 1.44
N ALA A 440 -2.77 -21.69 2.10
CA ALA A 440 -1.98 -20.57 1.58
C ALA A 440 -1.23 -20.94 0.30
N LEU A 441 -0.63 -22.14 0.25
CA LEU A 441 -0.02 -22.69 -0.96
C LEU A 441 -1.04 -22.80 -2.10
N CYS A 442 -2.24 -23.34 -1.83
CA CYS A 442 -3.32 -23.41 -2.83
C CYS A 442 -3.82 -22.03 -3.30
N ASP A 443 -3.75 -21.03 -2.43
CA ASP A 443 -4.16 -19.66 -2.76
C ASP A 443 -3.06 -18.89 -3.53
N GLY A 444 -1.87 -19.48 -3.69
CA GLY A 444 -0.77 -18.96 -4.51
C GLY A 444 0.44 -18.43 -3.73
N ALA A 445 0.47 -18.57 -2.39
CA ALA A 445 1.63 -18.18 -1.60
C ALA A 445 2.85 -19.03 -1.98
N ASN A 446 3.99 -18.39 -2.22
CA ASN A 446 5.23 -19.11 -2.53
C ASN A 446 6.48 -18.55 -1.82
N GLN A 447 6.33 -17.60 -0.90
CA GLN A 447 7.37 -17.15 0.04
C GLN A 447 6.74 -16.90 1.42
N PHE A 448 6.84 -17.86 2.34
CA PHE A 448 6.37 -17.73 3.70
C PHE A 448 7.29 -16.80 4.49
N VAL A 449 6.70 -15.88 5.25
CA VAL A 449 7.36 -15.09 6.29
C VAL A 449 6.59 -15.33 7.59
N TRP A 450 7.10 -16.24 8.43
CA TRP A 450 6.38 -16.70 9.61
C TRP A 450 6.27 -15.58 10.66
N HIS A 451 5.05 -15.20 10.98
CA HIS A 451 4.72 -14.29 12.07
C HIS A 451 4.46 -15.12 13.35
N THR A 452 5.36 -15.15 14.35
CA THR A 452 6.60 -14.40 14.56
C THR A 452 7.67 -15.19 15.30
N SER A 453 8.92 -14.76 15.15
CA SER A 453 10.06 -15.13 16.00
C SER A 453 10.47 -13.92 16.85
N SER A 454 10.12 -13.91 18.13
CA SER A 454 10.54 -12.84 19.04
C SER A 454 11.96 -13.09 19.54
N ALA A 455 12.83 -12.09 19.43
CA ALA A 455 14.15 -12.12 20.03
C ALA A 455 14.02 -12.06 21.54
N SER A 456 14.66 -12.99 22.25
CA SER A 456 14.60 -13.05 23.72
C SER A 456 15.96 -13.42 24.31
N PRO A 457 16.66 -12.47 24.95
CA PRO A 457 17.86 -12.77 25.73
C PRO A 457 17.61 -13.79 26.86
N ASP A 458 18.66 -14.52 27.25
CA ASP A 458 18.61 -15.59 28.26
C ASP A 458 18.13 -15.08 29.64
N GLU A 459 18.34 -13.79 29.96
CA GLU A 459 17.94 -13.15 31.23
C GLU A 459 16.42 -13.17 31.47
N TYR A 460 15.60 -13.27 30.40
CA TYR A 460 14.14 -13.30 30.49
C TYR A 460 13.58 -14.71 30.75
N GLY A 461 14.45 -15.72 30.84
CA GLY A 461 14.05 -17.10 31.09
C GLY A 461 13.19 -17.71 29.98
N LEU A 462 12.41 -18.73 30.32
CA LEU A 462 11.47 -19.40 29.42
C LEU A 462 10.04 -19.07 29.81
N PRO A 463 9.16 -18.74 28.84
CA PRO A 463 9.37 -18.69 27.39
C PRO A 463 10.10 -17.43 26.88
N GLY A 464 10.41 -16.48 27.78
CA GLY A 464 11.08 -15.23 27.45
C GLY A 464 10.12 -14.11 27.05
N ILE A 465 10.65 -13.06 26.40
CA ILE A 465 9.85 -11.94 25.89
C ILE A 465 9.29 -12.26 24.51
N VAL A 466 8.06 -11.81 24.28
CA VAL A 466 7.27 -12.20 23.11
C VAL A 466 6.41 -11.05 22.62
N TYR A 467 6.15 -11.05 21.32
CA TYR A 467 5.22 -10.12 20.71
C TYR A 467 3.79 -10.40 21.18
N PHE A 468 2.93 -9.38 21.21
CA PHE A 468 1.55 -9.56 21.65
C PHE A 468 0.74 -10.50 20.75
N ALA A 469 1.13 -10.67 19.49
CA ALA A 469 0.52 -11.59 18.55
C ALA A 469 1.44 -12.78 18.29
N GLY A 470 0.84 -13.97 18.24
CA GLY A 470 1.50 -15.17 17.74
C GLY A 470 1.41 -15.30 16.22
N THR A 471 1.82 -16.42 15.65
CA THR A 471 2.37 -17.63 16.31
C THR A 471 3.77 -17.36 16.88
N HIS A 472 4.29 -18.22 17.75
CA HIS A 472 5.61 -18.03 18.36
C HIS A 472 6.54 -19.13 17.89
N VAL A 473 7.57 -18.76 17.13
CA VAL A 473 8.54 -19.66 16.51
C VAL A 473 9.97 -19.17 16.79
N ASN A 474 10.36 -19.22 18.06
CA ASN A 474 11.73 -18.92 18.50
C ASN A 474 12.33 -20.10 19.27
N ARG A 475 13.62 -20.02 19.57
CA ARG A 475 14.41 -21.07 20.25
C ARG A 475 13.86 -21.48 21.63
N ASN A 476 13.02 -20.65 22.25
CA ASN A 476 12.46 -20.91 23.57
C ASN A 476 11.17 -21.74 23.55
N VAL A 477 10.55 -21.92 22.38
CA VAL A 477 9.34 -22.74 22.26
C VAL A 477 9.70 -24.23 22.29
N THR A 478 8.92 -25.02 23.04
CA THR A 478 9.21 -26.42 23.38
C THR A 478 9.51 -27.32 22.18
N TRP A 479 8.87 -27.08 21.04
CA TRP A 479 9.00 -27.88 19.82
C TRP A 479 9.98 -27.29 18.79
N PHE A 480 10.59 -26.12 19.04
CA PHE A 480 11.42 -25.42 18.05
C PHE A 480 12.60 -26.27 17.56
N ARG A 481 13.26 -27.02 18.45
CA ARG A 481 14.36 -27.95 18.13
C ARG A 481 13.96 -29.09 17.17
N HIS A 482 12.67 -29.27 16.91
CA HIS A 482 12.11 -30.24 15.98
C HIS A 482 11.37 -29.58 14.80
N ALA A 483 11.50 -28.26 14.62
CA ALA A 483 10.75 -27.50 13.62
C ALA A 483 11.24 -27.72 12.18
N LYS A 484 12.48 -28.22 12.00
CA LYS A 484 13.11 -28.43 10.68
C LYS A 484 12.21 -29.16 9.70
N GLY A 485 11.53 -30.22 10.12
CA GLY A 485 10.63 -30.98 9.24
C GLY A 485 9.50 -30.14 8.64
N PHE A 486 8.99 -29.16 9.39
CA PHE A 486 7.93 -28.27 8.92
C PHE A 486 8.48 -27.15 8.03
N PHE A 487 9.65 -26.57 8.36
CA PHE A 487 10.34 -25.62 7.47
C PHE A 487 10.74 -26.27 6.13
N ASP A 488 11.22 -27.51 6.15
CA ASP A 488 11.53 -28.27 4.93
C ASP A 488 10.25 -28.54 4.10
N TYR A 489 9.12 -28.85 4.74
CA TYR A 489 7.83 -28.99 4.07
C TYR A 489 7.40 -27.68 3.38
N LEU A 490 7.48 -26.55 4.08
CA LEU A 490 7.16 -25.24 3.49
C LEU A 490 8.10 -24.93 2.32
N ALA A 491 9.41 -25.12 2.49
CA ALA A 491 10.41 -24.86 1.45
C ALA A 491 10.16 -25.69 0.18
N ARG A 492 9.77 -26.96 0.32
CA ARG A 492 9.38 -27.82 -0.80
C ARG A 492 8.14 -27.30 -1.54
N GLY A 493 7.13 -26.84 -0.79
CA GLY A 493 5.96 -26.18 -1.38
C GLY A 493 6.32 -24.92 -2.16
N GLN A 494 7.19 -24.07 -1.59
CA GLN A 494 7.68 -22.87 -2.25
C GLN A 494 8.44 -23.18 -3.55
N ILE A 495 9.29 -24.21 -3.55
CA ILE A 495 10.04 -24.61 -4.75
C ILE A 495 9.07 -24.95 -5.88
N MET A 496 8.07 -25.78 -5.62
CA MET A 496 7.11 -26.21 -6.63
C MET A 496 6.29 -25.03 -7.19
N LEU A 497 5.85 -24.12 -6.31
CA LEU A 497 5.03 -22.96 -6.71
C LEU A 497 5.81 -21.79 -7.31
N ARG A 498 7.14 -21.88 -7.39
CA ARG A 498 7.99 -20.90 -8.10
C ARG A 498 8.39 -21.36 -9.50
N GLN A 499 7.89 -22.50 -9.95
CA GLN A 499 8.21 -23.04 -11.28
C GLN A 499 7.22 -22.57 -12.30
N GLY A 500 7.73 -22.11 -13.46
CA GLY A 500 6.90 -21.71 -14.58
C GLY A 500 5.96 -20.57 -14.21
N GLN A 501 4.77 -20.59 -14.79
CA GLN A 501 3.73 -19.58 -14.59
C GLN A 501 2.45 -20.23 -14.08
N PHE A 502 1.66 -19.45 -13.36
CA PHE A 502 0.31 -19.86 -12.97
C PHE A 502 -0.54 -20.10 -14.21
N VAL A 503 -1.45 -21.08 -14.13
CA VAL A 503 -2.40 -21.38 -15.21
C VAL A 503 -3.79 -20.97 -14.74
N ALA A 504 -4.39 -20.03 -15.46
CA ALA A 504 -5.76 -19.57 -15.25
C ALA A 504 -6.48 -19.46 -16.59
N ASP A 505 -7.73 -19.90 -16.64
CA ASP A 505 -8.50 -19.91 -17.88
C ASP A 505 -9.21 -18.57 -18.12
N VAL A 506 -9.44 -17.81 -17.06
CA VAL A 506 -10.32 -16.64 -17.07
C VAL A 506 -9.63 -15.41 -16.50
N ALA A 507 -9.68 -14.31 -17.24
CA ALA A 507 -9.37 -12.99 -16.72
C ALA A 507 -10.67 -12.26 -16.39
N CYS A 508 -10.82 -11.75 -15.17
CA CYS A 508 -12.06 -11.11 -14.72
C CYS A 508 -11.84 -9.63 -14.37
N TYR A 509 -12.58 -8.76 -15.04
CA TYR A 509 -12.60 -7.32 -14.77
C TYR A 509 -13.94 -6.93 -14.12
N MET A 510 -13.85 -6.23 -12.98
CA MET A 510 -15.01 -5.90 -12.14
C MET A 510 -15.30 -4.39 -12.03
N GLY A 511 -14.65 -3.59 -12.88
CA GLY A 511 -14.57 -2.14 -12.70
C GLY A 511 -13.33 -1.72 -11.92
N ASP A 512 -13.20 -0.41 -11.71
CA ASP A 512 -12.09 0.28 -11.03
C ASP A 512 -12.39 0.55 -9.55
N GLY A 513 -13.06 -0.42 -8.90
CA GLY A 513 -13.37 -0.40 -7.48
C GLY A 513 -12.34 -1.17 -6.64
N ASN A 514 -12.55 -1.21 -5.32
CA ASN A 514 -11.70 -1.98 -4.42
C ASN A 514 -11.78 -3.49 -4.69
N TYR A 515 -10.63 -4.16 -4.74
CA TYR A 515 -10.50 -5.59 -5.04
C TYR A 515 -10.31 -6.47 -3.81
N GLU A 516 -9.74 -5.90 -2.75
CA GLU A 516 -9.36 -6.65 -1.56
C GLU A 516 -10.57 -6.93 -0.65
N GLN A 517 -10.69 -8.21 -0.29
CA GLN A 517 -11.60 -8.73 0.72
C GLN A 517 -10.90 -9.89 1.40
N PHE A 518 -11.03 -10.00 2.73
CA PHE A 518 -10.66 -11.22 3.41
C PHE A 518 -11.56 -12.36 2.94
N GLY A 519 -10.93 -13.46 2.55
CA GLY A 519 -11.59 -14.64 2.06
C GLY A 519 -10.75 -15.33 0.99
N ARG A 520 -11.12 -16.56 0.66
CA ARG A 520 -10.35 -17.39 -0.28
C ARG A 520 -10.50 -16.99 -1.76
N GLY A 521 -11.15 -15.85 -2.05
CA GLY A 521 -11.35 -15.37 -3.43
C GLY A 521 -12.02 -16.39 -4.36
N LYS A 522 -12.93 -17.23 -3.84
CA LYS A 522 -13.61 -18.27 -4.64
C LYS A 522 -14.49 -17.70 -5.75
N THR A 523 -15.00 -16.48 -5.54
CA THR A 523 -15.68 -15.68 -6.55
C THR A 523 -14.88 -14.39 -6.75
N TRP A 524 -14.97 -13.79 -7.92
CA TRP A 524 -14.30 -12.52 -8.17
C TRP A 524 -14.90 -11.38 -7.34
N ARG A 525 -16.23 -11.35 -7.12
CA ARG A 525 -16.88 -10.43 -6.15
C ARG A 525 -17.95 -11.11 -5.31
N SER A 526 -18.32 -10.44 -4.21
CA SER A 526 -19.52 -10.78 -3.45
C SER A 526 -20.78 -10.59 -4.32
N GLY A 527 -21.71 -11.54 -4.24
CA GLY A 527 -22.93 -11.55 -5.05
C GLY A 527 -22.68 -11.60 -6.56
N SER A 528 -21.58 -12.21 -7.01
CA SER A 528 -21.38 -12.47 -8.43
C SER A 528 -22.45 -13.44 -8.93
N ALA A 529 -23.02 -13.11 -10.10
CA ALA A 529 -24.01 -13.93 -10.76
C ALA A 529 -23.40 -15.14 -11.49
N LEU A 530 -22.12 -15.05 -11.88
CA LEU A 530 -21.44 -16.16 -12.54
C LEU A 530 -20.49 -16.86 -11.56
N GLN A 531 -20.33 -18.16 -11.76
CA GLN A 531 -19.41 -19.00 -11.00
C GLN A 531 -18.63 -19.88 -11.94
N LEU A 532 -17.36 -20.11 -11.63
CA LEU A 532 -16.56 -21.05 -12.39
C LEU A 532 -16.90 -22.49 -11.99
N PRO A 533 -16.95 -23.41 -12.97
CA PRO A 533 -17.02 -24.82 -12.66
C PRO A 533 -15.75 -25.28 -11.92
N LYS A 534 -15.86 -26.39 -11.19
CA LYS A 534 -14.72 -27.00 -10.51
C LYS A 534 -13.62 -27.34 -11.52
N GLY A 535 -12.37 -27.06 -11.17
CA GLY A 535 -11.20 -27.33 -12.00
C GLY A 535 -10.66 -26.11 -12.76
N TYR A 536 -11.41 -25.01 -12.80
CA TYR A 536 -11.00 -23.78 -13.46
C TYR A 536 -10.57 -22.71 -12.46
N SER A 537 -9.71 -21.80 -12.93
CA SER A 537 -9.17 -20.70 -12.13
C SER A 537 -9.29 -19.37 -12.87
N PHE A 538 -9.18 -18.27 -12.13
CA PHE A 538 -9.19 -16.93 -12.68
C PHE A 538 -8.21 -16.01 -11.99
N ASP A 539 -7.84 -14.94 -12.69
CA ASP A 539 -7.20 -13.76 -12.12
C ASP A 539 -8.08 -12.52 -12.29
N LEU A 540 -7.97 -11.59 -11.33
CA LEU A 540 -8.60 -10.28 -11.45
C LEU A 540 -7.73 -9.34 -12.27
N LEU A 541 -8.38 -8.51 -13.08
CA LEU A 541 -7.76 -7.38 -13.77
C LEU A 541 -8.20 -6.07 -13.13
N ASN A 542 -7.26 -5.14 -13.02
CA ASN A 542 -7.55 -3.73 -12.87
C ASN A 542 -7.45 -2.99 -14.21
N SER A 543 -7.76 -1.70 -14.22
CA SER A 543 -7.73 -0.86 -15.43
C SER A 543 -6.33 -0.77 -16.05
N GLU A 544 -5.28 -0.69 -15.22
CA GLU A 544 -3.88 -0.63 -15.70
C GLU A 544 -3.50 -1.88 -16.49
N VAL A 545 -3.77 -3.07 -15.94
CA VAL A 545 -3.46 -4.35 -16.58
C VAL A 545 -4.35 -4.56 -17.81
N LEU A 546 -5.64 -4.24 -17.73
CA LEU A 546 -6.58 -4.35 -18.85
C LEU A 546 -6.13 -3.50 -20.05
N ALA A 547 -5.64 -2.28 -19.79
CA ALA A 547 -5.12 -1.40 -20.84
C ALA A 547 -3.98 -2.04 -21.63
N GLY A 548 -3.10 -2.78 -20.95
CA GLY A 548 -1.95 -3.48 -21.56
C GLY A 548 -2.25 -4.86 -22.16
N MET A 549 -3.39 -5.47 -21.85
CA MET A 549 -3.76 -6.82 -22.30
C MET A 549 -3.94 -6.88 -23.82
N GLN A 550 -3.45 -7.92 -24.49
CA GLN A 550 -3.57 -8.12 -25.94
C GLN A 550 -4.37 -9.39 -26.27
N ALA A 551 -4.83 -9.52 -27.52
CA ALA A 551 -5.45 -10.73 -28.02
C ALA A 551 -4.53 -11.37 -29.08
N GLU A 552 -4.16 -12.63 -28.89
CA GLU A 552 -3.30 -13.41 -29.79
C GLU A 552 -3.89 -14.81 -29.95
N ASN A 553 -4.14 -15.26 -31.19
CA ASN A 553 -4.65 -16.62 -31.47
C ASN A 553 -5.88 -17.01 -30.63
N SER A 554 -6.82 -16.07 -30.45
CA SER A 554 -8.03 -16.24 -29.62
C SER A 554 -7.78 -16.41 -28.11
N GLU A 555 -6.56 -16.15 -27.64
CA GLU A 555 -6.21 -16.03 -26.23
C GLU A 555 -5.93 -14.57 -25.86
N LEU A 556 -6.08 -14.25 -24.58
CA LEU A 556 -5.71 -12.97 -23.98
C LEU A 556 -4.33 -13.10 -23.37
N VAL A 557 -3.42 -12.20 -23.72
CA VAL A 557 -2.02 -12.25 -23.30
C VAL A 557 -1.65 -10.98 -22.54
N LEU A 558 -0.94 -11.14 -21.42
CA LEU A 558 -0.35 -10.04 -20.66
C LEU A 558 1.16 -9.96 -20.90
N ALA A 559 1.72 -8.77 -20.67
CA ALA A 559 3.17 -8.57 -20.66
C ALA A 559 3.89 -9.45 -19.63
N SER A 560 3.19 -9.91 -18.59
CA SER A 560 3.71 -10.89 -17.63
C SER A 560 3.91 -12.30 -18.21
N GLY A 561 3.40 -12.57 -19.41
CA GLY A 561 3.35 -13.89 -20.04
C GLY A 561 2.10 -14.70 -19.69
N MET A 562 1.28 -14.23 -18.75
CA MET A 562 0.00 -14.86 -18.43
C MET A 562 -0.92 -14.90 -19.65
N ARG A 563 -1.60 -16.04 -19.81
CA ARG A 563 -2.53 -16.32 -20.91
C ARG A 563 -3.88 -16.75 -20.36
N TYR A 564 -4.95 -16.25 -20.96
CA TYR A 564 -6.33 -16.58 -20.58
C TYR A 564 -7.17 -16.87 -21.82
N ARG A 565 -8.17 -17.73 -21.68
CA ARG A 565 -9.08 -18.10 -22.78
C ARG A 565 -10.34 -17.25 -22.82
N LEU A 566 -10.75 -16.71 -21.67
CA LEU A 566 -11.99 -15.95 -21.51
C LEU A 566 -11.74 -14.63 -20.79
N LEU A 567 -12.38 -13.57 -21.25
CA LEU A 567 -12.55 -12.32 -20.53
C LEU A 567 -13.94 -12.31 -19.88
N VAL A 568 -14.02 -12.03 -18.58
CA VAL A 568 -15.28 -11.80 -17.88
C VAL A 568 -15.39 -10.32 -17.53
N LEU A 569 -16.52 -9.71 -17.89
CA LEU A 569 -16.94 -8.38 -17.42
C LEU A 569 -18.14 -8.54 -16.48
N ASP A 570 -17.91 -8.44 -15.17
CA ASP A 570 -18.97 -8.52 -14.14
C ASP A 570 -18.82 -7.38 -13.13
N PRO A 571 -19.16 -6.13 -13.52
CA PRO A 571 -18.84 -4.97 -12.73
C PRO A 571 -19.66 -4.90 -11.45
N ALA A 572 -19.05 -4.46 -10.34
CA ALA A 572 -19.73 -4.34 -9.06
C ALA A 572 -20.75 -3.19 -9.02
N THR A 573 -20.59 -2.20 -9.90
CA THR A 573 -21.52 -1.08 -10.10
C THR A 573 -21.85 -0.94 -11.58
N SER A 574 -22.87 -0.17 -11.95
CA SER A 574 -23.18 0.09 -13.35
C SER A 574 -22.26 1.15 -13.99
N THR A 575 -21.33 1.70 -13.21
CA THR A 575 -20.33 2.67 -13.67
C THR A 575 -19.01 1.95 -13.91
N VAL A 576 -18.49 2.05 -15.13
CA VAL A 576 -17.23 1.47 -15.58
C VAL A 576 -16.50 2.53 -16.41
N PRO A 577 -15.19 2.75 -16.23
CA PRO A 577 -14.47 3.71 -17.05
C PRO A 577 -14.65 3.46 -18.55
N VAL A 578 -14.96 4.51 -19.29
CA VAL A 578 -15.16 4.45 -20.74
C VAL A 578 -13.91 3.92 -21.46
N ALA A 579 -12.72 4.24 -20.96
CA ALA A 579 -11.46 3.73 -21.51
C ALA A 579 -11.38 2.19 -21.41
N ASP A 580 -11.83 1.62 -20.29
CA ASP A 580 -11.81 0.19 -20.04
C ASP A 580 -12.84 -0.53 -20.93
N LEU A 581 -14.05 0.04 -21.08
CA LEU A 581 -15.05 -0.49 -22.02
C LEU A 581 -14.53 -0.48 -23.47
N ARG A 582 -13.90 0.62 -23.91
CA ARG A 582 -13.27 0.69 -25.25
C ARG A 582 -12.19 -0.36 -25.42
N ARG A 583 -11.39 -0.59 -24.37
CA ARG A 583 -10.34 -1.62 -24.42
C ARG A 583 -10.94 -3.02 -24.55
N ILE A 584 -11.98 -3.33 -23.79
CA ILE A 584 -12.69 -4.61 -23.86
C ILE A 584 -13.28 -4.83 -25.27
N VAL A 585 -13.91 -3.81 -25.86
CA VAL A 585 -14.43 -3.90 -27.24
C VAL A 585 -13.31 -4.20 -28.23
N ALA A 586 -12.17 -3.49 -28.15
CA ALA A 586 -11.03 -3.74 -29.02
C ALA A 586 -10.46 -5.18 -28.89
N LEU A 587 -10.48 -5.75 -27.68
CA LEU A 587 -10.07 -7.15 -27.47
C LEU A 587 -11.03 -8.14 -28.13
N VAL A 588 -12.35 -7.88 -28.04
CA VAL A 588 -13.38 -8.73 -28.69
C VAL A 588 -13.28 -8.64 -30.21
N GLU A 589 -13.09 -7.44 -30.77
CA GLU A 589 -12.87 -7.24 -32.20
C GLU A 589 -11.62 -7.96 -32.71
N ALA A 590 -10.60 -8.10 -31.86
CA ALA A 590 -9.39 -8.87 -32.12
C ALA A 590 -9.54 -10.39 -31.89
N GLY A 591 -10.74 -10.89 -31.59
CA GLY A 591 -11.06 -12.33 -31.48
C GLY A 591 -11.10 -12.89 -30.07
N ALA A 592 -11.01 -12.06 -29.02
CA ALA A 592 -11.19 -12.54 -27.65
C ALA A 592 -12.64 -12.92 -27.34
N THR A 593 -12.83 -13.98 -26.54
CA THR A 593 -14.15 -14.37 -26.06
C THR A 593 -14.52 -13.62 -24.79
N LEU A 594 -15.65 -12.90 -24.81
CA LEU A 594 -16.18 -12.14 -23.68
C LEU A 594 -17.42 -12.81 -23.08
N VAL A 595 -17.45 -12.90 -21.75
CA VAL A 595 -18.61 -13.31 -20.96
C VAL A 595 -19.06 -12.13 -20.12
N LEU A 596 -20.34 -11.80 -20.22
CA LEU A 596 -20.96 -10.69 -19.50
C LEU A 596 -21.69 -11.20 -18.25
N GLY A 597 -21.49 -10.53 -17.13
CA GLY A 597 -22.36 -10.68 -15.95
C GLY A 597 -23.75 -10.05 -16.19
N GLU A 598 -24.64 -10.20 -15.21
CA GLU A 598 -26.02 -9.68 -15.28
C GLU A 598 -26.08 -8.15 -15.34
N ARG A 599 -25.09 -7.46 -14.75
CA ARG A 599 -25.11 -6.01 -14.64
C ARG A 599 -24.58 -5.37 -15.92
N GLN A 600 -25.46 -4.71 -16.66
CA GLN A 600 -25.08 -3.92 -17.83
C GLN A 600 -24.36 -2.63 -17.41
N PRO A 601 -23.16 -2.35 -17.97
CA PRO A 601 -22.50 -1.06 -17.82
C PRO A 601 -23.38 0.04 -18.44
N THR A 602 -23.67 1.08 -17.66
CA THR A 602 -24.50 2.22 -18.10
C THR A 602 -23.68 3.47 -18.40
N ARG A 603 -22.43 3.51 -17.95
CA ARG A 603 -21.54 4.64 -18.21
C ARG A 603 -20.09 4.38 -17.83
#